data_AF-A0A9E6VV23-F1
#
_entry.id   AF-A0A9E6VV23-F1
#
_cell.length_a   1.000
_cell.length_b   1.000
_cell.length_c   1.000
_cell.angle_alpha   90.00
_cell.angle_beta   90.00
_cell.angle_gamma   90.00
#
_symmetry.space_group_name_H-M   'P 1'
#
loop_
_entity.id
_entity.type
_entity.pdbx_description
1 polymer ?
#
loop_
_entity_poly.entity_id
_entity_poly.type
_entity_poly.pdbx_seq_one_letter_code
_entity_poly.pdbx_strand_id
1 'polypeptide(L)'
;MIPKTAATFFFIFLLAACGTPDEKTGKPGDTSAAGNDAASQAERDYYRHDTLLHPVDPPEVVYKYDTLSFRYDMDVLYDPDEFMSKLQRSYERKGKCITAEQKNDSVLCAAHYQNYRGAYRRMKDADTLLATYAFPEEARIVERCDLTSYVPDRAVVLWLKNPKVCAFPDEQYSCPTATSGNGFFQGLSYLSLLDTRGKRIINTVPLTFDDYTEADEKNRAYCDVEPLNAIPFSIGNAEKGFESPAYVPYHVSGGTRYEEGLAVLLFPDDYNGDGKKMEFAFYRQTSCASCRSTVFGYSIMQDRLLHYSVYLKNIETRIVSDSILQDVFYFEELRWIGPVFRQPMTNGHTREEADFRGRGGDYVITDVWFNSTLERFEGVRDTRDPDEK
;
A
#
# COMPACT_ATOMS: atom_id res chain seq x y z
N MET A 1 59.60 6.47 23.97
CA MET A 1 58.93 6.97 25.18
C MET A 1 58.77 8.48 25.03
N ILE A 2 57.52 8.94 24.86
CA ILE A 2 56.93 10.26 25.15
C ILE A 2 55.43 10.03 24.84
N PRO A 3 54.50 10.15 25.80
CA PRO A 3 53.09 9.88 25.55
C PRO A 3 52.39 11.10 24.95
N LYS A 4 51.47 10.84 24.01
CA LYS A 4 50.54 11.83 23.47
C LYS A 4 49.37 12.01 24.45
N THR A 5 49.17 13.23 24.90
CA THR A 5 48.07 13.66 25.76
C THR A 5 46.78 13.82 24.95
N ALA A 6 45.69 13.31 25.52
CA ALA A 6 44.32 13.51 25.07
C ALA A 6 43.82 14.90 25.49
N ALA A 7 43.16 15.61 24.57
CA ALA A 7 42.49 16.87 24.85
C ALA A 7 41.00 16.60 25.10
N THR A 8 40.58 16.81 26.35
CA THR A 8 39.19 16.79 26.78
C THR A 8 38.61 18.20 26.62
N PHE A 9 37.62 18.38 25.76
CA PHE A 9 36.84 19.61 25.64
C PHE A 9 35.67 19.59 26.63
N PHE A 10 35.69 20.50 27.60
CA PHE A 10 34.56 20.83 28.46
C PHE A 10 33.87 22.09 27.90
N PHE A 11 32.58 21.99 27.55
CA PHE A 11 31.73 23.16 27.28
C PHE A 11 31.02 23.56 28.57
N ILE A 12 31.31 24.78 29.03
CA ILE A 12 30.59 25.47 30.11
C ILE A 12 29.63 26.46 29.44
N PHE A 13 28.32 26.28 29.63
CA PHE A 13 27.33 27.30 29.29
C PHE A 13 27.07 28.19 30.51
N LEU A 14 27.39 29.48 30.34
CA LEU A 14 26.98 30.56 31.24
C LEU A 14 25.48 30.85 31.03
N LEU A 15 24.72 30.91 32.12
CA LEU A 15 23.37 31.46 32.18
C LEU A 15 23.42 32.87 32.81
N ALA A 16 22.95 33.85 32.06
CA ALA A 16 22.57 35.20 32.46
C ALA A 16 21.54 35.66 31.41
N ALA A 17 20.45 36.38 31.65
CA ALA A 17 19.85 37.02 32.83
C ALA A 17 18.40 37.44 32.47
N CYS A 18 17.73 38.15 33.39
CA CYS A 18 16.49 38.93 33.24
C CYS A 18 15.19 38.10 33.14
N GLY A 19 14.13 38.35 33.89
CA GLY A 19 13.60 39.60 34.44
C GLY A 19 12.15 39.68 33.93
N THR A 20 11.18 39.30 34.77
CA THR A 20 9.76 39.20 34.39
C THR A 20 9.00 40.49 34.70
N PRO A 21 8.12 40.94 33.79
CA PRO A 21 6.91 41.64 34.17
C PRO A 21 5.66 40.78 33.87
N ASP A 22 4.71 40.87 34.80
CA ASP A 22 3.34 40.36 34.72
C ASP A 22 2.62 40.86 33.47
N GLU A 23 1.92 39.96 32.76
CA GLU A 23 0.81 40.36 31.90
C GLU A 23 -0.22 39.24 31.72
N LYS A 24 -1.44 39.69 31.44
CA LYS A 24 -2.73 39.09 31.80
C LYS A 24 -3.15 37.94 30.89
N THR A 25 -3.89 37.02 31.49
CA THR A 25 -4.57 35.87 30.87
C THR A 25 -5.58 36.29 29.81
N GLY A 26 -5.30 36.00 28.54
CA GLY A 26 -6.26 35.91 27.44
C GLY A 26 -6.07 34.57 26.74
N LYS A 27 -7.08 33.69 26.79
CA LYS A 27 -7.06 32.40 26.07
C LYS A 27 -7.20 32.65 24.56
N PRO A 28 -6.27 32.17 23.71
CA PRO A 28 -6.50 32.12 22.28
C PRO A 28 -7.47 30.98 21.94
N GLY A 29 -8.46 31.27 21.10
CA GLY A 29 -9.36 30.28 20.52
C GLY A 29 -8.61 29.40 19.54
N ASP A 30 -8.69 28.09 19.76
CA ASP A 30 -8.13 27.06 18.90
C ASP A 30 -8.93 27.00 17.59
N THR A 31 -8.33 27.45 16.50
CA THR A 31 -8.89 27.44 15.13
C THR A 31 -8.17 26.46 14.21
N SER A 32 -7.29 25.62 14.76
CA SER A 32 -6.42 24.74 13.97
C SER A 32 -7.07 23.42 13.52
N ALA A 33 -8.20 23.02 14.12
CA ALA A 33 -8.85 21.74 13.83
C ALA A 33 -9.81 21.75 12.62
N ALA A 34 -10.34 22.91 12.22
CA ALA A 34 -11.38 22.98 11.18
C ALA A 34 -10.83 22.90 9.73
N GLY A 35 -9.53 23.14 9.53
CA GLY A 35 -8.92 23.15 8.19
C GLY A 35 -8.65 21.76 7.61
N ASN A 36 -8.30 20.79 8.46
CA ASN A 36 -7.95 19.44 8.02
C ASN A 36 -9.19 18.60 7.65
N ASP A 37 -10.30 18.82 8.36
CA ASP A 37 -11.55 18.10 8.08
C ASP A 37 -12.18 18.55 6.74
N ALA A 38 -12.07 19.83 6.38
CA ALA A 38 -12.64 20.35 5.14
C ALA A 38 -11.91 19.86 3.88
N ALA A 39 -10.57 19.72 3.92
CA ALA A 39 -9.79 19.17 2.82
C ALA A 39 -10.03 17.67 2.62
N SER A 40 -10.12 16.90 3.71
CA SER A 40 -10.46 15.46 3.65
C SER A 40 -11.89 15.22 3.17
N GLN A 41 -12.84 16.08 3.56
CA GLN A 41 -14.23 16.00 3.14
C GLN A 41 -14.41 16.40 1.67
N ALA A 42 -13.70 17.43 1.20
CA ALA A 42 -13.70 17.82 -0.21
C ALA A 42 -13.10 16.73 -1.12
N GLU A 43 -12.04 16.04 -0.69
CA GLU A 43 -11.55 14.83 -1.38
C GLU A 43 -12.65 13.76 -1.44
N ARG A 44 -13.28 13.42 -0.30
CA ARG A 44 -14.34 12.39 -0.23
C ARG A 44 -15.58 12.71 -1.07
N ASP A 45 -16.00 13.97 -1.12
CA ASP A 45 -17.18 14.41 -1.86
C ASP A 45 -16.91 14.54 -3.37
N TYR A 46 -15.67 14.89 -3.77
CA TYR A 46 -15.23 14.88 -5.16
C TYR A 46 -15.32 13.47 -5.77
N TYR A 47 -14.94 12.42 -5.03
CA TYR A 47 -14.94 11.05 -5.54
C TYR A 47 -16.32 10.35 -5.58
N ARG A 48 -17.37 10.93 -4.97
CA ARG A 48 -18.74 10.38 -5.07
C ARG A 48 -19.44 10.70 -6.40
N HIS A 49 -18.91 11.63 -7.19
CA HIS A 49 -19.60 12.15 -8.38
C HIS A 49 -19.05 11.65 -9.72
N ASP A 50 -18.09 10.73 -9.72
CA ASP A 50 -17.51 10.18 -10.95
C ASP A 50 -18.36 9.04 -11.58
N THR A 51 -19.68 9.07 -11.38
CA THR A 51 -20.62 8.25 -12.17
C THR A 51 -20.99 9.03 -13.44
N LEU A 52 -20.09 9.05 -14.41
CA LEU A 52 -20.37 9.58 -15.75
C LEU A 52 -21.47 8.73 -16.41
N LEU A 53 -22.71 9.24 -16.36
CA LEU A 53 -23.82 8.76 -17.18
C LEU A 53 -23.54 9.10 -18.65
N HIS A 54 -23.00 8.14 -19.39
CA HIS A 54 -23.03 8.19 -20.85
C HIS A 54 -24.45 7.83 -21.34
N PRO A 55 -25.12 8.70 -22.14
CA PRO A 55 -26.30 8.28 -22.87
C PRO A 55 -25.85 7.44 -24.07
N VAL A 56 -26.15 6.13 -24.03
CA VAL A 56 -25.92 5.23 -25.17
C VAL A 56 -27.24 4.62 -25.59
N ASP A 57 -27.66 4.96 -26.80
CA ASP A 57 -28.60 4.22 -27.65
C ASP A 57 -28.01 4.33 -29.08
N PRO A 58 -27.99 3.28 -29.95
CA PRO A 58 -29.04 2.27 -30.12
C PRO A 58 -28.52 0.83 -30.39
N PRO A 59 -29.35 -0.06 -30.97
CA PRO A 59 -30.31 -0.93 -30.30
C PRO A 59 -29.68 -2.23 -29.77
N GLU A 60 -30.32 -2.79 -28.74
CA GLU A 60 -30.00 -4.07 -28.11
C GLU A 60 -29.68 -5.19 -29.10
N VAL A 61 -28.40 -5.55 -29.21
CA VAL A 61 -28.04 -6.96 -29.36
C VAL A 61 -28.07 -7.53 -27.96
N VAL A 62 -29.26 -7.98 -27.53
CA VAL A 62 -29.36 -8.84 -26.34
C VAL A 62 -28.64 -10.14 -26.70
N TYR A 63 -27.35 -10.21 -26.39
CA TYR A 63 -26.75 -11.50 -26.12
C TYR A 63 -27.47 -12.04 -24.89
N LYS A 64 -28.51 -12.86 -25.11
CA LYS A 64 -28.96 -13.81 -24.11
C LYS A 64 -27.83 -14.82 -23.95
N TYR A 65 -26.79 -14.40 -23.24
CA TYR A 65 -26.11 -15.34 -22.40
C TYR A 65 -27.18 -15.85 -21.46
N ASP A 66 -27.56 -17.10 -21.63
CA ASP A 66 -28.13 -17.89 -20.55
C ASP A 66 -27.01 -18.01 -19.50
N THR A 67 -26.71 -16.89 -18.83
CA THR A 67 -26.02 -16.88 -17.56
C THR A 67 -27.01 -17.50 -16.60
N LEU A 68 -27.11 -18.83 -16.65
CA LEU A 68 -27.29 -19.62 -15.45
C LEU A 68 -26.37 -18.97 -14.43
N SER A 69 -27.03 -18.25 -13.54
CA SER A 69 -26.49 -17.38 -12.53
C SER A 69 -25.52 -18.18 -11.68
N PHE A 70 -24.25 -18.20 -12.09
CA PHE A 70 -23.11 -18.42 -11.24
C PHE A 70 -22.87 -17.14 -10.43
N ARG A 71 -23.90 -16.65 -9.72
CA ARG A 71 -23.64 -16.10 -8.40
C ARG A 71 -23.24 -17.31 -7.57
N TYR A 72 -21.97 -17.64 -7.64
CA TYR A 72 -21.37 -18.44 -6.59
C TYR A 72 -21.82 -17.80 -5.26
N ASP A 73 -22.16 -18.63 -4.27
CA ASP A 73 -22.00 -18.31 -2.85
C ASP A 73 -20.50 -18.01 -2.59
N MET A 74 -19.95 -16.99 -3.25
CA MET A 74 -18.57 -16.51 -3.15
C MET A 74 -18.47 -15.17 -2.43
N ASP A 75 -19.61 -14.66 -1.97
CA ASP A 75 -19.69 -13.82 -0.77
C ASP A 75 -19.35 -14.62 0.51
N VAL A 76 -19.07 -15.92 0.39
CA VAL A 76 -18.76 -16.75 1.56
C VAL A 76 -17.30 -16.61 1.93
N LEU A 77 -17.14 -15.93 3.05
CA LEU A 77 -15.94 -15.87 3.85
C LEU A 77 -15.45 -17.24 4.27
N TYR A 78 -14.32 -17.64 3.72
CA TYR A 78 -13.66 -18.85 4.15
C TYR A 78 -12.43 -18.50 5.00
N ASP A 79 -12.28 -19.22 6.11
CA ASP A 79 -10.95 -19.44 6.66
C ASP A 79 -10.04 -20.01 5.55
N PRO A 80 -8.76 -19.60 5.45
CA PRO A 80 -7.86 -20.08 4.40
C PRO A 80 -7.82 -21.61 4.25
N ASP A 81 -7.90 -22.37 5.36
CA ASP A 81 -7.87 -23.83 5.32
C ASP A 81 -9.17 -24.40 4.74
N GLU A 82 -10.32 -23.82 5.10
CA GLU A 82 -11.61 -24.19 4.53
C GLU A 82 -11.66 -23.87 3.03
N PHE A 83 -11.16 -22.69 2.64
CA PHE A 83 -11.13 -22.25 1.24
C PHE A 83 -10.30 -23.21 0.39
N MET A 84 -9.08 -23.54 0.83
CA MET A 84 -8.23 -24.54 0.16
C MET A 84 -8.92 -25.88 0.00
N SER A 85 -9.55 -26.39 1.06
CA SER A 85 -10.27 -27.67 1.02
C SER A 85 -11.42 -27.65 0.00
N LYS A 86 -12.17 -26.55 -0.07
CA LYS A 86 -13.26 -26.39 -1.04
C LYS A 86 -12.74 -26.24 -2.47
N LEU A 87 -11.70 -25.43 -2.65
CA LEU A 87 -11.09 -25.19 -3.96
C LEU A 87 -10.45 -26.46 -4.52
N GLN A 88 -9.71 -27.22 -3.70
CA GLN A 88 -9.16 -28.52 -4.09
C GLN A 88 -10.26 -29.51 -4.49
N ARG A 89 -11.34 -29.63 -3.69
CA ARG A 89 -12.49 -30.49 -4.03
C ARG A 89 -13.21 -30.04 -5.31
N SER A 90 -13.24 -28.74 -5.60
CA SER A 90 -13.79 -28.20 -6.85
C SER A 90 -12.91 -28.60 -8.03
N TYR A 91 -11.59 -28.39 -7.90
CA TYR A 91 -10.61 -28.73 -8.91
C TYR A 91 -10.59 -30.24 -9.22
N GLU A 92 -10.59 -31.10 -8.20
CA GLU A 92 -10.62 -32.57 -8.37
C GLU A 92 -11.91 -33.07 -9.03
N ARG A 93 -13.05 -32.42 -8.77
CA ARG A 93 -14.33 -32.72 -9.41
C ARG A 93 -14.34 -32.27 -10.88
N LYS A 94 -13.92 -31.03 -11.15
CA LYS A 94 -13.93 -30.46 -12.51
C LYS A 94 -12.85 -31.06 -13.40
N GLY A 95 -11.67 -31.35 -12.87
CA GLY A 95 -10.57 -32.01 -13.61
C GLY A 95 -10.92 -33.40 -14.17
N LYS A 96 -12.04 -34.00 -13.74
CA LYS A 96 -12.59 -35.24 -14.30
C LYS A 96 -13.68 -35.04 -15.36
N CYS A 97 -14.16 -33.81 -15.60
CA CYS A 97 -15.39 -33.53 -16.35
C CYS A 97 -15.28 -32.42 -17.43
N ILE A 98 -14.09 -32.10 -17.96
CA ILE A 98 -13.95 -31.00 -18.93
C ILE A 98 -13.98 -31.55 -20.36
N THR A 99 -14.98 -31.12 -21.15
CA THR A 99 -15.02 -31.34 -22.60
C THR A 99 -14.20 -30.29 -23.35
N ALA A 100 -13.78 -30.58 -24.59
CA ALA A 100 -12.81 -29.77 -25.32
C ALA A 100 -13.23 -28.30 -25.60
N GLU A 101 -14.53 -27.99 -25.54
CA GLU A 101 -15.07 -26.63 -25.74
C GLU A 101 -15.02 -25.75 -24.48
N GLN A 102 -14.89 -26.32 -23.28
CA GLN A 102 -14.75 -25.59 -22.01
C GLN A 102 -13.29 -25.29 -21.63
N LYS A 103 -12.36 -25.46 -22.57
CA LYS A 103 -10.92 -25.38 -22.30
C LYS A 103 -10.45 -24.00 -21.84
N ASN A 104 -11.03 -22.90 -22.34
CA ASN A 104 -10.54 -21.56 -21.99
C ASN A 104 -10.87 -21.18 -20.53
N ASP A 105 -12.08 -21.47 -20.05
CA ASP A 105 -12.47 -21.22 -18.64
C ASP A 105 -11.71 -22.14 -17.66
N SER A 106 -11.33 -23.33 -18.13
CA SER A 106 -10.57 -24.30 -17.30
C SER A 106 -9.11 -23.90 -17.05
N VAL A 107 -8.51 -23.13 -17.97
CA VAL A 107 -7.10 -22.70 -17.87
C VAL A 107 -6.96 -21.58 -16.84
N LEU A 108 -7.88 -20.60 -16.83
CA LEU A 108 -7.92 -19.55 -15.81
C LEU A 108 -8.15 -20.12 -14.40
N CYS A 109 -9.06 -21.09 -14.27
CA CYS A 109 -9.25 -21.80 -13.00
C CYS A 109 -7.99 -22.53 -12.52
N ALA A 110 -7.19 -23.11 -13.43
CA ALA A 110 -5.98 -23.82 -13.08
C ALA A 110 -4.83 -22.88 -12.66
N ALA A 111 -4.64 -21.76 -13.37
CA ALA A 111 -3.62 -20.76 -13.03
C ALA A 111 -3.91 -20.11 -11.66
N HIS A 112 -5.15 -19.65 -11.45
CA HIS A 112 -5.57 -19.11 -10.14
C HIS A 112 -5.44 -20.15 -9.02
N TYR A 113 -5.76 -21.43 -9.29
CA TYR A 113 -5.54 -22.51 -8.33
C TYR A 113 -4.06 -22.68 -7.97
N GLN A 114 -3.14 -22.62 -8.94
CA GLN A 114 -1.70 -22.74 -8.64
C GLN A 114 -1.18 -21.53 -7.86
N ASN A 115 -1.59 -20.31 -8.22
CA ASN A 115 -1.20 -19.10 -7.48
C ASN A 115 -1.71 -19.17 -6.04
N TYR A 116 -2.99 -19.52 -5.85
CA TYR A 116 -3.58 -19.67 -4.54
C TYR A 116 -2.90 -20.77 -3.72
N ARG A 117 -2.67 -21.95 -4.32
CA ARG A 117 -1.93 -23.04 -3.69
C ARG A 117 -0.50 -22.62 -3.31
N GLY A 118 0.15 -21.82 -4.14
CA GLY A 118 1.47 -21.25 -3.87
C GLY A 118 1.44 -20.29 -2.68
N ALA A 119 0.50 -19.35 -2.66
CA ALA A 119 0.29 -18.42 -1.55
C ALA A 119 -0.01 -19.15 -0.24
N TYR A 120 -0.93 -20.12 -0.27
CA TYR A 120 -1.28 -20.91 0.89
C TYR A 120 -0.13 -21.79 1.38
N ARG A 121 0.66 -22.38 0.47
CA ARG A 121 1.87 -23.10 0.86
C ARG A 121 2.86 -22.18 1.57
N ARG A 122 3.07 -20.95 1.07
CA ARG A 122 3.90 -19.94 1.77
C ARG A 122 3.38 -19.67 3.18
N MET A 123 2.07 -19.57 3.36
CA MET A 123 1.47 -19.39 4.68
C MET A 123 1.68 -20.58 5.61
N LYS A 124 1.50 -21.81 5.12
CA LYS A 124 1.67 -23.04 5.93
C LYS A 124 3.12 -23.34 6.26
N ASP A 125 4.04 -23.11 5.33
CA ASP A 125 5.49 -23.29 5.60
C ASP A 125 5.96 -22.34 6.71
N ALA A 126 5.25 -21.23 6.90
CA ALA A 126 5.47 -20.28 7.97
C ALA A 126 4.85 -20.66 9.33
N ASP A 127 4.15 -21.79 9.47
CA ASP A 127 3.67 -22.30 10.76
C ASP A 127 4.84 -22.50 11.75
N THR A 128 6.00 -22.89 11.23
CA THR A 128 7.24 -23.00 12.02
C THR A 128 7.70 -21.65 12.58
N LEU A 129 7.45 -20.55 11.87
CA LEU A 129 7.75 -19.19 12.32
C LEU A 129 6.76 -18.74 13.39
N LEU A 130 5.47 -19.04 13.23
CA LEU A 130 4.45 -18.75 14.25
C LEU A 130 4.83 -19.39 15.59
N ALA A 131 5.20 -20.67 15.58
CA ALA A 131 5.64 -21.40 16.76
C ALA A 131 6.97 -20.87 17.35
N THR A 132 7.84 -20.30 16.53
CA THR A 132 9.17 -19.82 16.95
C THR A 132 9.13 -18.42 17.56
N TYR A 133 8.31 -17.50 17.02
CA TYR A 133 8.45 -16.05 17.25
C TYR A 133 7.35 -15.41 18.12
N ALA A 134 6.54 -16.19 18.84
CA ALA A 134 5.48 -15.66 19.72
C ALA A 134 4.53 -14.66 19.04
N PHE A 135 4.18 -14.92 17.78
CA PHE A 135 3.12 -14.20 17.09
C PHE A 135 1.76 -14.45 17.77
N PRO A 136 0.77 -13.55 17.61
CA PRO A 136 -0.60 -13.82 18.04
C PRO A 136 -1.13 -15.13 17.43
N GLU A 137 -1.96 -15.87 18.16
CA GLU A 137 -2.52 -17.15 17.72
C GLU A 137 -3.32 -17.03 16.40
N GLU A 138 -3.94 -15.87 16.20
CA GLU A 138 -4.73 -15.51 15.02
C GLU A 138 -3.86 -15.07 13.83
N ALA A 139 -2.55 -14.96 14.00
CA ALA A 139 -1.66 -14.50 12.94
C ALA A 139 -1.53 -15.55 11.84
N ARG A 140 -1.46 -15.07 10.60
CA ARG A 140 -1.11 -15.85 9.42
C ARG A 140 -0.04 -15.11 8.65
N ILE A 141 1.11 -15.73 8.51
CA ILE A 141 2.25 -15.14 7.79
C ILE A 141 2.00 -15.30 6.29
N VAL A 142 2.13 -14.22 5.54
CA VAL A 142 1.97 -14.22 4.07
C VAL A 142 3.31 -14.32 3.37
N GLU A 143 4.28 -13.53 3.83
CA GLU A 143 5.60 -13.44 3.20
C GLU A 143 6.69 -13.15 4.23
N ARG A 144 7.90 -13.62 3.93
CA ARG A 144 9.11 -13.35 4.68
C ARG A 144 10.20 -12.89 3.73
N CYS A 145 10.90 -11.83 4.09
CA CYS A 145 12.11 -11.37 3.42
C CYS A 145 13.28 -11.42 4.41
N ASP A 146 14.31 -12.21 4.10
CA ASP A 146 15.56 -12.21 4.85
C ASP A 146 16.43 -11.02 4.43
N LEU A 147 16.90 -10.24 5.40
CA LEU A 147 17.75 -9.07 5.16
C LEU A 147 19.25 -9.40 5.26
N THR A 148 19.60 -10.69 5.30
CA THR A 148 20.95 -11.18 5.60
C THR A 148 22.03 -10.72 4.65
N SER A 149 21.67 -10.33 3.41
CA SER A 149 22.58 -9.71 2.45
C SER A 149 23.13 -8.36 2.91
N TYR A 150 22.41 -7.66 3.79
CA TYR A 150 22.75 -6.31 4.26
C TYR A 150 22.96 -6.26 5.78
N VAL A 151 22.15 -7.01 6.52
CA VAL A 151 22.14 -7.01 7.98
C VAL A 151 21.97 -8.45 8.47
N PRO A 152 23.01 -9.03 9.09
CA PRO A 152 22.94 -10.39 9.61
C PRO A 152 21.80 -10.56 10.62
N ASP A 153 21.24 -11.77 10.66
CA ASP A 153 20.24 -12.18 11.64
C ASP A 153 18.96 -11.31 11.68
N ARG A 154 18.61 -10.68 10.56
CA ARG A 154 17.38 -9.89 10.41
C ARG A 154 16.50 -10.43 9.30
N ALA A 155 15.20 -10.45 9.57
CA ALA A 155 14.17 -10.76 8.58
C ALA A 155 12.93 -9.91 8.85
N VAL A 156 12.20 -9.58 7.80
CA VAL A 156 10.90 -8.92 7.88
C VAL A 156 9.83 -9.92 7.49
N VAL A 157 8.73 -9.91 8.23
CA VAL A 157 7.59 -10.80 8.00
C VAL A 157 6.33 -9.99 7.86
N LEU A 158 5.60 -10.20 6.75
CA LEU A 158 4.25 -9.70 6.53
C LEU A 158 3.27 -10.75 7.02
N TRP A 159 2.35 -10.35 7.89
CA TRP A 159 1.32 -11.24 8.42
C TRP A 159 0.00 -10.50 8.60
N LEU A 160 -1.09 -11.26 8.59
CA LEU A 160 -2.44 -10.75 8.81
C LEU A 160 -3.04 -11.41 10.05
N LYS A 161 -3.87 -10.65 10.76
CA LYS A 161 -4.70 -11.16 11.85
C LYS A 161 -6.00 -11.72 11.29
N ASN A 162 -6.28 -13.00 11.51
CA ASN A 162 -7.49 -13.70 11.07
C ASN A 162 -7.91 -13.38 9.62
N PRO A 163 -7.00 -13.51 8.63
CA PRO A 163 -7.31 -13.11 7.28
C PRO A 163 -8.42 -13.94 6.67
N LYS A 164 -9.16 -13.30 5.78
CA LYS A 164 -10.10 -13.93 4.86
C LYS A 164 -9.51 -13.97 3.48
N VAL A 165 -9.93 -14.94 2.68
CA VAL A 165 -9.51 -15.05 1.29
C VAL A 165 -10.66 -14.60 0.40
N CYS A 166 -10.36 -13.70 -0.53
CA CYS A 166 -11.27 -13.25 -1.57
C CYS A 166 -10.65 -13.59 -2.93
N ALA A 167 -11.47 -14.06 -3.87
CA ALA A 167 -11.03 -14.38 -5.22
C ALA A 167 -12.15 -14.11 -6.23
N PHE A 168 -11.83 -13.39 -7.29
CA PHE A 168 -12.71 -13.00 -8.40
C PHE A 168 -12.11 -13.47 -9.74
N PRO A 169 -11.98 -14.79 -9.94
CA PRO A 169 -11.21 -15.34 -11.06
C PRO A 169 -11.77 -14.98 -12.45
N ASP A 170 -13.06 -14.65 -12.52
CA ASP A 170 -13.77 -14.38 -13.76
C ASP A 170 -13.96 -12.86 -14.01
N GLU A 171 -13.51 -12.02 -13.07
CA GLU A 171 -13.63 -10.57 -13.21
C GLU A 171 -12.48 -10.00 -14.05
N GLN A 172 -12.85 -9.10 -14.96
CA GLN A 172 -11.87 -8.31 -15.69
C GLN A 172 -11.22 -7.31 -14.74
N TYR A 173 -9.93 -7.08 -14.94
CA TYR A 173 -9.21 -6.05 -14.21
C TYR A 173 -9.87 -4.69 -14.38
N SER A 174 -10.43 -4.18 -13.29
CA SER A 174 -10.75 -2.78 -13.10
C SER A 174 -9.53 -2.04 -12.53
N CYS A 175 -9.59 -0.71 -12.52
CA CYS A 175 -8.51 0.09 -11.96
C CYS A 175 -8.23 -0.24 -10.48
N PRO A 176 -9.21 -0.31 -9.56
CA PRO A 176 -8.95 -0.73 -8.17
C PRO A 176 -8.24 -2.09 -8.06
N THR A 177 -8.64 -3.04 -8.92
CA THR A 177 -8.05 -4.39 -8.94
C THR A 177 -6.61 -4.44 -9.46
N ALA A 178 -6.09 -3.37 -10.08
CA ALA A 178 -4.69 -3.32 -10.53
C ALA A 178 -3.67 -3.46 -9.39
N THR A 179 -4.07 -3.14 -8.14
CA THR A 179 -3.21 -3.33 -6.95
C THR A 179 -3.67 -4.45 -6.03
N SER A 180 -4.95 -4.80 -5.99
CA SER A 180 -5.44 -5.91 -5.17
C SER A 180 -5.40 -7.25 -5.90
N GLY A 181 -5.30 -7.24 -7.23
CA GLY A 181 -5.45 -8.40 -8.08
C GLY A 181 -6.83 -9.05 -8.00
N ASN A 182 -7.01 -10.18 -8.70
CA ASN A 182 -8.23 -10.98 -8.61
C ASN A 182 -8.18 -11.98 -7.45
N GLY A 183 -7.06 -12.09 -6.73
CA GLY A 183 -6.96 -12.91 -5.52
C GLY A 183 -6.19 -12.20 -4.43
N PHE A 184 -6.83 -11.97 -3.28
CA PHE A 184 -6.22 -11.27 -2.15
C PHE A 184 -6.66 -11.82 -0.79
N PHE A 185 -5.82 -11.57 0.21
CA PHE A 185 -6.18 -11.70 1.61
C PHE A 185 -6.78 -10.39 2.10
N GLN A 186 -7.85 -10.48 2.90
CA GLN A 186 -8.45 -9.33 3.57
C GLN A 186 -8.31 -9.48 5.07
N GLY A 187 -7.81 -8.43 5.74
CA GLY A 187 -7.70 -8.37 7.20
C GLY A 187 -6.67 -7.35 7.66
N LEU A 188 -6.63 -7.10 8.98
CA LEU A 188 -5.58 -6.26 9.56
C LEU A 188 -4.20 -6.84 9.27
N SER A 189 -3.36 -6.03 8.65
CA SER A 189 -2.05 -6.42 8.15
C SER A 189 -0.94 -5.75 8.95
N TYR A 190 0.16 -6.46 9.15
CA TYR A 190 1.27 -6.02 9.97
C TYR A 190 2.60 -6.49 9.37
N LEU A 191 3.64 -5.69 9.56
CA LEU A 191 5.00 -6.10 9.32
C LEU A 191 5.74 -6.22 10.65
N SER A 192 6.44 -7.33 10.86
CA SER A 192 7.27 -7.57 12.03
C SER A 192 8.73 -7.73 11.64
N LEU A 193 9.62 -7.04 12.35
CA LEU A 193 11.06 -7.27 12.30
C LEU A 193 11.42 -8.41 13.25
N LEU A 194 12.17 -9.38 12.74
CA LEU A 194 12.65 -10.53 13.50
C LEU A 194 14.16 -10.43 13.76
N ASP A 195 14.54 -10.81 14.97
CA ASP A 195 15.90 -11.22 15.32
C ASP A 195 15.99 -12.74 15.11
N THR A 196 16.55 -13.17 13.98
CA THR A 196 16.47 -14.59 13.60
C THR A 196 17.39 -15.49 14.42
N ARG A 197 18.44 -14.91 15.00
CA ARG A 197 19.35 -15.61 15.91
C ARG A 197 18.77 -15.69 17.31
N GLY A 198 18.24 -14.58 17.81
CA GLY A 198 17.59 -14.48 19.12
C GLY A 198 16.19 -15.10 19.17
N LYS A 199 15.60 -15.45 18.01
CA LYS A 199 14.25 -16.02 17.86
C LYS A 199 13.18 -15.16 18.52
N ARG A 200 13.23 -13.84 18.31
CA ARG A 200 12.27 -12.88 18.88
C ARG A 200 11.82 -11.85 17.85
N ILE A 201 10.63 -11.29 18.06
CA ILE A 201 10.16 -10.10 17.34
C ILE A 201 10.81 -8.87 17.99
N ILE A 202 11.44 -8.02 17.18
CA ILE A 202 12.02 -6.74 17.64
C ILE A 202 10.92 -5.68 17.73
N ASN A 203 10.17 -5.47 16.65
CA ASN A 203 9.01 -4.60 16.63
C ASN A 203 8.03 -5.02 15.54
N THR A 204 6.79 -4.55 15.68
CA THR A 204 5.70 -4.76 14.72
C THR A 204 5.13 -3.39 14.36
N VAL A 205 4.90 -3.17 13.07
CA VAL A 205 4.33 -1.95 12.52
C VAL A 205 3.04 -2.30 11.77
N PRO A 206 1.92 -1.63 12.05
CA PRO A 206 0.68 -1.87 11.32
C PRO A 206 0.80 -1.37 9.88
N LEU A 207 0.30 -2.15 8.93
CA LEU A 207 0.01 -1.71 7.57
C LEU A 207 -1.45 -1.25 7.54
N THR A 208 -1.67 -0.03 8.00
CA THR A 208 -2.98 0.64 8.01
C THR A 208 -3.01 1.73 6.96
N PHE A 209 -4.14 1.85 6.29
CA PHE A 209 -4.47 3.05 5.53
C PHE A 209 -4.98 4.12 6.48
N ASP A 210 -4.72 5.39 6.18
CA ASP A 210 -4.97 6.50 7.11
C ASP A 210 -6.46 6.60 7.56
N ASP A 211 -7.39 6.07 6.76
CA ASP A 211 -8.82 6.04 7.05
C ASP A 211 -9.34 4.69 7.60
N TYR A 212 -8.48 3.69 7.87
CA TYR A 212 -8.93 2.36 8.31
C TYR A 212 -8.75 2.13 9.80
N THR A 213 -9.86 1.91 10.49
CA THR A 213 -9.89 1.56 11.91
C THR A 213 -10.33 0.11 12.15
N GLU A 214 -10.04 -0.45 13.33
CA GLU A 214 -10.60 -1.74 13.75
C GLU A 214 -12.14 -1.73 13.79
N ALA A 215 -12.77 -0.56 13.94
CA ALA A 215 -14.22 -0.44 13.88
C ALA A 215 -14.76 -0.64 12.46
N ASP A 216 -14.00 -0.21 11.44
CA ASP A 216 -14.37 -0.42 10.03
C ASP A 216 -14.32 -1.90 9.65
N GLU A 217 -13.40 -2.67 10.24
CA GLU A 217 -13.31 -4.12 10.04
C GLU A 217 -14.58 -4.86 10.48
N LYS A 218 -15.18 -4.45 11.62
CA LYS A 218 -16.36 -5.12 12.18
C LYS A 218 -17.65 -4.87 11.38
N ASN A 219 -17.72 -3.75 10.68
CA ASN A 219 -18.96 -3.27 10.05
C ASN A 219 -19.01 -3.53 8.54
N ARG A 220 -17.94 -4.01 7.92
CA ARG A 220 -17.88 -4.18 6.47
C ARG A 220 -18.28 -5.58 6.02
N ALA A 221 -19.01 -5.62 4.90
CA ALA A 221 -19.10 -6.83 4.10
C ALA A 221 -17.69 -7.19 3.64
N TYR A 222 -17.32 -8.44 3.87
CA TYR A 222 -16.05 -8.92 3.40
C TYR A 222 -16.11 -9.23 1.91
N CYS A 223 -14.96 -9.16 1.23
CA CYS A 223 -14.84 -9.28 -0.22
C CYS A 223 -15.68 -8.24 -0.98
N ASP A 224 -15.79 -7.02 -0.42
CA ASP A 224 -16.30 -5.87 -1.17
C ASP A 224 -15.32 -5.50 -2.30
N VAL A 225 -15.82 -4.86 -3.36
CA VAL A 225 -15.08 -4.55 -4.59
C VAL A 225 -13.90 -3.60 -4.33
N GLU A 226 -13.93 -2.88 -3.21
CA GLU A 226 -12.86 -1.99 -2.74
C GLU A 226 -12.44 -2.32 -1.30
N PRO A 227 -11.72 -3.44 -1.10
CA PRO A 227 -11.26 -3.85 0.21
C PRO A 227 -10.22 -2.86 0.72
N LEU A 228 -10.57 -2.13 1.79
CA LEU A 228 -9.66 -1.15 2.41
C LEU A 228 -8.35 -1.77 2.92
N ASN A 229 -8.25 -3.10 3.06
CA ASN A 229 -7.04 -3.83 3.45
C ASN A 229 -6.89 -5.14 2.64
N ALA A 230 -6.75 -5.04 1.31
CA ALA A 230 -6.40 -6.19 0.48
C ALA A 230 -4.88 -6.35 0.33
N ILE A 231 -4.41 -7.56 0.60
CA ILE A 231 -3.04 -8.00 0.35
C ILE A 231 -3.08 -8.98 -0.84
N PRO A 232 -2.65 -8.56 -2.04
CA PRO A 232 -2.75 -9.40 -3.22
C PRO A 232 -1.87 -10.65 -3.06
N PHE A 233 -2.37 -11.78 -3.52
CA PHE A 233 -1.56 -12.97 -3.74
C PHE A 233 -1.58 -13.42 -5.20
N SER A 234 -2.58 -13.04 -5.98
CA SER A 234 -2.69 -13.33 -7.41
C SER A 234 -2.90 -12.03 -8.15
N ILE A 235 -1.95 -11.65 -9.01
CA ILE A 235 -1.95 -10.36 -9.70
C ILE A 235 -1.36 -10.45 -11.11
N GLY A 236 -1.82 -9.61 -12.03
CA GLY A 236 -1.36 -9.56 -13.42
C GLY A 236 0.14 -9.26 -13.53
N ASN A 237 0.84 -9.91 -14.47
CA ASN A 237 2.28 -9.71 -14.65
C ASN A 237 2.56 -8.65 -15.75
N ALA A 238 2.80 -7.40 -15.33
CA ALA A 238 3.08 -6.30 -16.26
C ALA A 238 4.34 -6.52 -17.12
N GLU A 239 5.39 -7.15 -16.59
CA GLU A 239 6.63 -7.45 -17.34
C GLU A 239 6.38 -8.38 -18.53
N LYS A 240 5.34 -9.21 -18.45
CA LYS A 240 4.92 -10.12 -19.52
C LYS A 240 3.89 -9.50 -20.46
N GLY A 241 3.62 -8.21 -20.34
CA GLY A 241 2.64 -7.52 -21.17
C GLY A 241 1.20 -7.92 -20.85
N PHE A 242 0.91 -8.25 -19.59
CA PHE A 242 -0.48 -8.40 -19.15
C PHE A 242 -1.23 -7.10 -19.47
N GLU A 243 -2.33 -7.22 -20.22
CA GLU A 243 -3.17 -6.13 -20.70
C GLU A 243 -3.97 -5.53 -19.52
N SER A 244 -3.27 -5.10 -18.47
CA SER A 244 -3.85 -4.32 -17.38
C SER A 244 -3.92 -2.86 -17.82
N PRO A 245 -4.96 -2.12 -17.43
CA PRO A 245 -5.06 -0.67 -17.63
C PRO A 245 -3.99 0.03 -16.77
N ALA A 246 -2.75 -0.04 -17.22
CA ALA A 246 -1.57 0.65 -16.72
C ALA A 246 -1.28 0.46 -15.21
N TYR A 247 -0.14 -0.19 -14.96
CA TYR A 247 0.61 -0.19 -13.69
C TYR A 247 0.13 -1.18 -12.61
N VAL A 248 0.50 -2.46 -12.78
CA VAL A 248 0.64 -3.37 -11.64
C VAL A 248 1.98 -3.03 -10.96
N PRO A 249 1.99 -2.49 -9.75
CA PRO A 249 3.22 -1.98 -9.13
C PRO A 249 3.97 -3.05 -8.31
N TYR A 250 3.35 -4.20 -8.06
CA TYR A 250 3.99 -5.30 -7.36
C TYR A 250 4.83 -6.15 -8.32
N HIS A 251 5.93 -6.69 -7.80
CA HIS A 251 6.68 -7.74 -8.47
C HIS A 251 5.85 -9.03 -8.50
N VAL A 252 6.00 -9.79 -9.58
CA VAL A 252 5.17 -10.99 -9.82
C VAL A 252 6.05 -12.18 -10.19
N SER A 253 5.92 -13.26 -9.43
CA SER A 253 6.54 -14.55 -9.74
C SER A 253 5.59 -15.40 -10.59
N GLY A 254 6.05 -15.86 -11.76
CA GLY A 254 5.23 -16.67 -12.67
C GLY A 254 4.32 -15.84 -13.57
N GLY A 255 3.13 -16.36 -13.88
CA GLY A 255 2.14 -15.73 -14.78
C GLY A 255 2.54 -15.66 -16.26
N THR A 256 1.63 -15.13 -17.08
CA THR A 256 1.83 -14.84 -18.51
C THR A 256 1.15 -13.51 -18.87
N ARG A 257 1.10 -13.15 -20.15
CA ARG A 257 0.30 -12.00 -20.62
C ARG A 257 -1.21 -12.17 -20.42
N TYR A 258 -1.68 -13.39 -20.13
CA TYR A 258 -3.09 -13.74 -19.96
C TYR A 258 -3.40 -14.37 -18.61
N GLU A 259 -2.37 -14.67 -17.82
CA GLU A 259 -2.50 -15.38 -16.55
C GLU A 259 -1.80 -14.57 -15.48
N GLU A 260 -2.49 -14.39 -14.36
CA GLU A 260 -1.90 -13.80 -13.17
C GLU A 260 -0.72 -14.64 -12.66
N GLY A 261 0.21 -14.00 -11.97
CA GLY A 261 1.22 -14.68 -11.19
C GLY A 261 1.06 -14.42 -9.69
N LEU A 262 1.99 -14.98 -8.94
CA LEU A 262 2.06 -14.84 -7.49
C LEU A 262 2.68 -13.50 -7.12
N ALA A 263 1.95 -12.66 -6.39
CA ALA A 263 2.47 -11.37 -5.93
C ALA A 263 3.65 -11.56 -4.95
N VAL A 264 4.70 -10.74 -5.14
CA VAL A 264 5.87 -10.62 -4.27
C VAL A 264 5.79 -9.27 -3.57
N LEU A 265 5.37 -9.29 -2.30
CA LEU A 265 4.98 -8.11 -1.54
C LEU A 265 6.15 -7.51 -0.77
N LEU A 266 7.01 -8.37 -0.22
CA LEU A 266 8.23 -7.96 0.46
C LEU A 266 9.40 -8.01 -0.54
N PHE A 267 9.23 -7.32 -1.67
CA PHE A 267 10.31 -7.13 -2.63
C PHE A 267 11.25 -6.02 -2.09
N PRO A 268 12.49 -6.36 -1.70
CA PRO A 268 13.41 -5.38 -1.16
C PRO A 268 13.94 -4.46 -2.27
N ASP A 269 13.81 -3.15 -2.07
CA ASP A 269 14.46 -2.14 -2.91
C ASP A 269 15.11 -1.03 -2.08
N ASP A 270 15.88 -0.16 -2.76
CA ASP A 270 16.59 0.98 -2.17
C ASP A 270 15.79 2.26 -2.41
N TYR A 271 14.77 2.48 -1.57
CA TYR A 271 13.95 3.70 -1.67
C TYR A 271 14.64 4.89 -0.99
N ASN A 272 15.57 4.65 -0.07
CA ASN A 272 16.21 5.71 0.71
C ASN A 272 17.51 6.25 0.08
N GLY A 273 18.07 5.56 -0.93
CA GLY A 273 19.27 5.95 -1.67
C GLY A 273 20.60 5.59 -1.01
N ASP A 274 20.61 4.73 0.01
CA ASP A 274 21.83 4.35 0.74
C ASP A 274 22.58 3.16 0.12
N GLY A 275 22.09 2.63 -1.00
CA GLY A 275 22.66 1.51 -1.74
C GLY A 275 22.26 0.14 -1.19
N LYS A 276 21.39 0.06 -0.17
CA LYS A 276 20.92 -1.20 0.41
C LYS A 276 19.44 -1.39 0.14
N LYS A 277 19.10 -2.55 -0.40
CA LYS A 277 17.71 -2.92 -0.65
C LYS A 277 17.08 -3.48 0.62
N MET A 278 16.52 -2.61 1.45
CA MET A 278 15.90 -2.99 2.74
C MET A 278 14.54 -2.34 2.97
N GLU A 279 14.02 -1.67 1.93
CA GLU A 279 12.70 -1.05 1.94
C GLU A 279 11.71 -1.84 1.07
N PHE A 280 10.43 -1.70 1.40
CA PHE A 280 9.31 -2.39 0.78
C PHE A 280 8.19 -1.38 0.54
N ALA A 281 7.76 -1.26 -0.71
CA ALA A 281 6.65 -0.40 -1.06
C ALA A 281 5.33 -1.17 -1.12
N PHE A 282 4.27 -0.55 -0.62
CA PHE A 282 2.90 -1.03 -0.75
C PHE A 282 2.08 -0.01 -1.51
N TYR A 283 1.09 -0.52 -2.25
CA TYR A 283 0.31 0.25 -3.20
C TYR A 283 -1.17 0.00 -3.00
N ARG A 284 -1.94 1.03 -3.28
CA ARG A 284 -3.40 0.96 -3.32
C ARG A 284 -3.95 1.85 -4.41
N GLN A 285 -4.64 1.25 -5.35
CA GLN A 285 -5.43 1.92 -6.37
C GLN A 285 -6.87 2.04 -5.87
N THR A 286 -7.41 3.25 -5.80
CA THR A 286 -8.84 3.48 -5.47
C THR A 286 -9.65 3.88 -6.70
N SER A 287 -9.00 4.36 -7.77
CA SER A 287 -9.65 4.68 -9.04
C SER A 287 -8.63 4.66 -10.18
N CYS A 288 -9.03 4.84 -11.43
CA CYS A 288 -8.07 4.91 -12.55
C CYS A 288 -7.10 6.09 -12.48
N ALA A 289 -7.42 7.12 -11.68
CA ALA A 289 -6.57 8.29 -11.48
C ALA A 289 -5.80 8.24 -10.15
N SER A 290 -6.27 7.44 -9.20
CA SER A 290 -5.80 7.51 -7.81
C SER A 290 -5.09 6.23 -7.40
N CYS A 291 -3.78 6.35 -7.26
CA CYS A 291 -2.94 5.37 -6.59
C CYS A 291 -2.22 6.04 -5.44
N ARG A 292 -2.27 5.40 -4.28
CA ARG A 292 -1.44 5.75 -3.15
C ARG A 292 -0.32 4.73 -2.98
N SER A 293 0.81 5.20 -2.47
CA SER A 293 1.97 4.38 -2.15
C SER A 293 2.53 4.73 -0.77
N THR A 294 3.16 3.75 -0.14
CA THR A 294 3.83 3.89 1.16
C THR A 294 5.08 3.02 1.19
N VAL A 295 6.06 3.37 2.04
CA VAL A 295 7.29 2.59 2.21
C VAL A 295 7.48 2.18 3.66
N PHE A 296 7.84 0.92 3.86
CA PHE A 296 8.36 0.37 5.11
C PHE A 296 9.81 0.00 4.91
N GLY A 297 10.64 0.05 5.95
CA GLY A 297 12.02 -0.39 5.82
C GLY A 297 12.76 -0.55 7.12
N TYR A 298 13.88 -1.25 7.05
CA TYR A 298 14.73 -1.48 8.21
C TYR A 298 15.69 -0.31 8.45
N SER A 299 15.56 0.33 9.61
CA SER A 299 16.53 1.31 10.11
C SER A 299 17.69 0.61 10.79
N ILE A 300 18.90 0.76 10.22
CA ILE A 300 20.15 0.35 10.88
C ILE A 300 20.40 1.18 12.13
N MET A 301 20.08 2.49 12.11
CA MET A 301 20.34 3.39 13.23
C MET A 301 19.55 3.01 14.48
N GLN A 302 18.30 2.60 14.30
CA GLN A 302 17.39 2.26 15.40
C GLN A 302 17.33 0.74 15.66
N ASP A 303 17.83 -0.09 14.75
CA ASP A 303 17.59 -1.55 14.71
C ASP A 303 16.08 -1.87 14.78
N ARG A 304 15.28 -1.18 13.95
CA ARG A 304 13.81 -1.30 13.93
C ARG A 304 13.25 -1.21 12.53
N LEU A 305 12.11 -1.86 12.31
CA LEU A 305 11.30 -1.61 11.13
C LEU A 305 10.53 -0.29 11.30
N LEU A 306 10.57 0.56 10.29
CA LEU A 306 9.88 1.84 10.23
C LEU A 306 8.76 1.79 9.17
N HIS A 307 7.69 2.53 9.43
CA HIS A 307 6.78 3.03 8.40
C HIS A 307 7.23 4.47 8.14
N TYR A 308 7.90 4.71 7.01
CA TYR A 308 8.45 6.02 6.74
C TYR A 308 7.32 7.02 6.52
N SER A 309 7.36 8.14 7.25
CA SER A 309 6.48 9.27 6.95
C SER A 309 7.07 10.13 5.84
N VAL A 310 6.19 10.88 5.18
CA VAL A 310 6.52 11.87 4.16
C VAL A 310 6.06 13.23 4.64
N TYR A 311 7.01 14.10 4.94
CA TYR A 311 6.75 15.47 5.37
C TYR A 311 6.76 16.41 4.16
N LEU A 312 5.59 16.84 3.72
CA LEU A 312 5.41 17.65 2.52
C LEU A 312 5.18 19.11 2.86
N LYS A 313 5.85 19.98 2.10
CA LYS A 313 5.42 21.36 1.91
C LYS A 313 4.48 21.42 0.70
N ASN A 314 3.20 21.66 0.95
CA ASN A 314 2.21 21.85 -0.10
C ASN A 314 2.21 23.32 -0.57
N ILE A 315 2.10 23.52 -1.88
CA ILE A 315 2.00 24.80 -2.56
C ILE A 315 0.80 24.72 -3.48
N GLU A 316 -0.19 25.58 -3.26
CA GLU A 316 -1.41 25.63 -4.07
C GLU A 316 -1.85 27.07 -4.31
N THR A 317 -2.53 27.30 -5.42
CA THR A 317 -3.14 28.60 -5.71
C THR A 317 -4.61 28.57 -5.29
N ARG A 318 -5.00 29.48 -4.39
CA ARG A 318 -6.41 29.64 -3.96
C ARG A 318 -7.00 30.93 -4.51
N ILE A 319 -8.29 30.87 -4.85
CA ILE A 319 -9.10 32.06 -5.15
C ILE A 319 -9.50 32.69 -3.81
N VAL A 320 -8.92 33.85 -3.48
CA VAL A 320 -9.20 34.58 -2.23
C VAL A 320 -10.32 35.61 -2.40
N SER A 321 -10.53 36.07 -3.64
CA SER A 321 -11.68 36.87 -4.07
C SER A 321 -11.88 36.69 -5.57
N ASP A 322 -12.98 37.20 -6.14
CA ASP A 322 -13.46 37.01 -7.52
C ASP A 322 -12.42 37.11 -8.65
N SER A 323 -11.20 37.57 -8.39
CA SER A 323 -10.07 37.52 -9.34
C SER A 323 -8.66 37.49 -8.70
N ILE A 324 -8.55 37.30 -7.37
CA ILE A 324 -7.24 37.28 -6.71
C ILE A 324 -6.84 35.84 -6.43
N LEU A 325 -5.88 35.38 -7.21
CA LEU A 325 -5.13 34.15 -6.97
C LEU A 325 -4.02 34.43 -5.97
N GLN A 326 -3.95 33.63 -4.90
CA GLN A 326 -2.89 33.69 -3.91
C GLN A 326 -2.30 32.31 -3.68
N ASP A 327 -0.97 32.23 -3.73
CA ASP A 327 -0.24 31.05 -3.32
C ASP A 327 -0.35 30.86 -1.80
N VAL A 328 -0.85 29.70 -1.40
CA VAL A 328 -0.94 29.25 -0.01
C VAL A 328 0.04 28.12 0.22
N PHE A 329 0.66 28.13 1.40
CA PHE A 329 1.62 27.12 1.81
C PHE A 329 1.19 26.50 3.12
N TYR A 330 1.24 25.18 3.21
CA TYR A 330 1.04 24.45 4.45
C TYR A 330 1.90 23.19 4.48
N PHE A 331 2.09 22.64 5.67
CA PHE A 331 2.85 21.42 5.86
C PHE A 331 1.93 20.28 6.25
N GLU A 332 2.23 19.10 5.75
CA GLU A 332 1.47 17.88 6.00
C GLU A 332 2.43 16.73 6.23
N GLU A 333 2.11 15.84 7.17
CA GLU A 333 2.83 14.59 7.36
C GLU A 333 1.93 13.44 6.94
N LEU A 334 2.35 12.72 5.91
CA LEU A 334 1.61 11.63 5.30
C LEU A 334 2.31 10.29 5.52
N ARG A 335 1.54 9.22 5.55
CA ARG A 335 2.04 7.84 5.48
C ARG A 335 1.76 7.21 4.13
N TRP A 336 0.64 7.58 3.53
CA TRP A 336 0.29 7.25 2.16
C TRP A 336 0.33 8.52 1.32
N ILE A 337 1.21 8.56 0.35
CA ILE A 337 1.29 9.64 -0.65
C ILE A 337 0.76 9.12 -1.99
N GLY A 338 0.69 9.96 -3.02
CA GLY A 338 0.43 9.53 -4.40
C GLY A 338 1.39 8.42 -4.90
N PRO A 339 1.44 8.16 -6.21
CA PRO A 339 2.18 7.02 -6.75
C PRO A 339 3.73 7.16 -6.74
N VAL A 340 4.27 8.03 -5.90
CA VAL A 340 5.67 8.48 -5.84
C VAL A 340 6.65 7.32 -5.68
N PHE A 341 6.27 6.27 -4.95
CA PHE A 341 7.10 5.08 -4.70
C PHE A 341 6.83 3.93 -5.68
N ARG A 342 6.16 4.16 -6.80
CA ARG A 342 6.03 3.15 -7.87
C ARG A 342 7.34 2.90 -8.61
N GLN A 343 8.24 3.87 -8.57
CA GLN A 343 9.56 3.75 -9.18
C GLN A 343 10.62 3.77 -8.08
N PRO A 344 11.71 3.00 -8.22
CA PRO A 344 12.86 3.12 -7.34
C PRO A 344 13.38 4.56 -7.35
N MET A 345 13.72 5.08 -6.18
CA MET A 345 14.25 6.44 -6.06
C MET A 345 15.70 6.47 -6.54
N THR A 346 16.07 7.53 -7.27
CA THR A 346 17.46 7.72 -7.70
C THR A 346 18.18 8.53 -6.63
N ASN A 347 19.14 7.92 -5.92
CA ASN A 347 19.85 8.54 -4.79
C ASN A 347 18.90 9.06 -3.70
N GLY A 348 17.85 8.31 -3.40
CA GLY A 348 16.87 8.68 -2.36
C GLY A 348 16.04 9.89 -2.76
N HIS A 349 15.94 10.20 -4.05
CA HIS A 349 15.16 11.27 -4.63
C HIS A 349 14.26 10.75 -5.76
N THR A 350 13.03 11.26 -5.83
CA THR A 350 12.12 11.00 -6.95
C THR A 350 11.20 12.19 -7.15
N ARG A 351 10.72 12.32 -8.39
CA ARG A 351 9.79 13.36 -8.78
C ARG A 351 8.74 12.74 -9.68
N GLU A 352 7.49 13.00 -9.33
CA GLU A 352 6.32 12.57 -10.08
C GLU A 352 5.52 13.78 -10.54
N GLU A 353 5.00 13.70 -11.76
CA GLU A 353 4.13 14.72 -12.35
C GLU A 353 2.86 14.04 -12.83
N ALA A 354 1.72 14.60 -12.47
CA ALA A 354 0.41 14.09 -12.86
C ALA A 354 -0.49 15.25 -13.30
N ASP A 355 -1.07 15.14 -14.50
CA ASP A 355 -2.01 16.12 -15.03
C ASP A 355 -3.44 15.58 -14.92
N PHE A 356 -4.21 16.10 -13.95
CA PHE A 356 -5.61 15.76 -13.76
C PHE A 356 -6.58 16.80 -14.36
N ARG A 357 -6.09 17.83 -15.07
CA ARG A 357 -6.93 18.93 -15.60
C ARG A 357 -7.98 18.44 -16.61
N GLY A 358 -7.64 17.42 -17.39
CA GLY A 358 -8.59 16.75 -18.30
C GLY A 358 -9.73 16.01 -17.59
N ARG A 359 -9.71 15.92 -16.26
CA ARG A 359 -10.70 15.25 -15.41
C ARG A 359 -11.23 16.15 -14.29
N GLY A 360 -11.05 17.47 -14.42
CA GLY A 360 -11.49 18.44 -13.41
C GLY A 360 -10.62 18.54 -12.16
N GLY A 361 -9.44 17.89 -12.15
CA GLY A 361 -8.44 18.03 -11.09
C GLY A 361 -7.28 18.96 -11.45
N ASP A 362 -6.25 18.96 -10.63
CA ASP A 362 -5.09 19.86 -10.79
C ASP A 362 -3.94 19.23 -11.57
N TYR A 363 -3.00 20.07 -12.02
CA TYR A 363 -1.66 19.62 -12.37
C TYR A 363 -0.82 19.52 -11.09
N VAL A 364 -0.28 18.35 -10.78
CA VAL A 364 0.43 18.09 -9.53
C VAL A 364 1.86 17.65 -9.80
N ILE A 365 2.83 18.38 -9.26
CA ILE A 365 4.22 17.93 -9.16
C ILE A 365 4.47 17.53 -7.71
N THR A 366 4.95 16.31 -7.49
CA THR A 366 5.40 15.84 -6.17
C THR A 366 6.88 15.47 -6.25
N ASP A 367 7.70 16.21 -5.50
CA ASP A 367 9.15 16.05 -5.44
C ASP A 367 9.54 15.63 -4.02
N VAL A 368 10.13 14.44 -3.86
CA VAL A 368 10.38 13.81 -2.57
C VAL A 368 11.81 13.31 -2.47
N TRP A 369 12.46 13.56 -1.33
CA TRP A 369 13.79 13.05 -1.00
C TRP A 369 13.84 12.45 0.41
N PHE A 370 14.78 11.55 0.65
CA PHE A 370 15.01 10.95 1.96
C PHE A 370 15.91 11.82 2.85
N ASN A 371 15.48 12.07 4.08
CA ASN A 371 16.26 12.73 5.12
C ASN A 371 16.80 11.68 6.09
N SER A 372 18.06 11.27 5.90
CA SER A 372 18.71 10.22 6.70
C SER A 372 18.93 10.58 8.16
N THR A 373 18.96 11.87 8.52
CA THR A 373 19.10 12.30 9.91
C THR A 373 17.81 12.10 10.69
N LEU A 374 16.66 12.28 10.03
CA LEU A 374 15.34 12.14 10.63
C LEU A 374 14.68 10.78 10.32
N GLU A 375 15.29 9.98 9.44
CA GLU A 375 14.78 8.71 8.93
C GLU A 375 13.32 8.81 8.44
N ARG A 376 13.07 9.82 7.60
CA ARG A 376 11.79 10.08 6.94
C ARG A 376 12.00 10.68 5.55
N PHE A 377 10.96 10.67 4.75
CA PHE A 377 10.93 11.41 3.49
C PHE A 377 10.48 12.86 3.73
N GLU A 378 11.01 13.78 2.95
CA GLU A 378 10.62 15.19 2.92
C GLU A 378 10.38 15.59 1.47
N GLY A 379 9.52 16.58 1.22
CA GLY A 379 9.19 16.92 -0.15
C GLY A 379 8.42 18.21 -0.35
N VAL A 380 8.15 18.51 -1.61
CA VAL A 380 7.27 19.60 -2.05
C VAL A 380 6.20 19.02 -2.96
N ARG A 381 4.94 19.42 -2.71
CA ARG A 381 3.84 19.20 -3.64
C ARG A 381 3.40 20.55 -4.19
N ASP A 382 3.52 20.75 -5.49
CA ASP A 382 3.14 21.99 -6.18
C ASP A 382 1.95 21.70 -7.10
N THR A 383 0.79 22.30 -6.80
CA THR A 383 -0.45 22.16 -7.59
C THR A 383 -0.74 23.40 -8.46
N ARG A 384 0.16 24.37 -8.49
CA ARG A 384 -0.01 25.59 -9.30
C ARG A 384 0.07 25.24 -10.78
N ASP A 385 -0.82 25.82 -11.58
CA ASP A 385 -0.81 25.61 -13.02
C ASP A 385 0.53 26.10 -13.62
N PRO A 386 1.31 25.24 -14.29
CA PRO A 386 2.58 25.65 -14.89
C PRO A 386 2.40 26.70 -15.99
N ASP A 387 1.22 26.80 -16.60
CA ASP A 387 0.89 27.75 -17.66
C ASP A 387 0.53 29.15 -17.12
N GLU A 388 0.35 29.30 -15.80
CA GLU A 388 0.04 30.56 -15.11
C GLU A 388 1.28 31.23 -14.47
N LYS A 389 2.46 30.63 -14.59
CA LYS A 389 3.76 31.17 -14.12
C LYS A 389 4.44 32.02 -15.20
#